data_AF-A0A7J4NZP1-F1
#
_entry.id   AF-A0A7J4NZP1-F1
#
_cell.length_a   1.000
_cell.length_b   1.000
_cell.length_c   1.000
_cell.angle_alpha   90.00
_cell.angle_beta   90.00
_cell.angle_gamma   90.00
#
_symmetry.space_group_name_H-M   'P 1'
#
loop_
_entity.id
_entity.type
_entity.pdbx_description
1 polymer ?
#
loop_
_entity_poly.entity_id
_entity_poly.type
_entity_poly.pdbx_seq_one_letter_code
_entity_poly.pdbx_strand_id
1 'polypeptide(L)'
;MSFSERRATLLRILEIEKSIKDIEHSKEYLTMKRGLKTLENARSGGGVVIVNSPDDLDSTVEMRKNSADVEECISKYKAKMQNNAEKINKLTLEKASLRRELLNVQNR
;
A
#
# COMPACT_ATOMS: atom_id res chain seq x y z
N MET A 1 24.90 -22.78 -3.58
CA MET A 1 24.23 -22.36 -2.34
C MET A 1 24.15 -23.57 -1.42
N SER A 2 24.58 -23.43 -0.17
CA SER A 2 24.47 -24.48 0.84
C SER A 2 23.01 -24.66 1.28
N PHE A 3 22.70 -25.79 1.94
CA PHE A 3 21.37 -26.02 2.53
C PHE A 3 20.98 -24.93 3.53
N SER A 4 21.96 -24.47 4.33
CA SER A 4 21.76 -23.40 5.32
C SER A 4 21.40 -22.07 4.65
N GLU A 5 22.14 -21.69 3.60
CA GLU A 5 21.85 -20.50 2.80
C GLU A 5 20.47 -20.58 2.12
N ARG A 6 20.14 -21.73 1.52
CA ARG A 6 18.83 -21.95 0.88
C ARG A 6 17.68 -21.79 1.90
N ARG A 7 17.83 -22.35 3.09
CA ARG A 7 16.86 -22.22 4.18
C ARG A 7 16.73 -20.76 4.63
N ALA A 8 17.84 -20.05 4.79
CA ALA A 8 17.83 -18.63 5.16
C ALA A 8 17.11 -17.76 4.11
N THR A 9 17.40 -17.97 2.82
CA THR A 9 16.72 -17.27 1.72
C THR A 9 15.21 -17.52 1.71
N LEU A 10 14.78 -18.76 1.94
CA LEU A 10 13.35 -19.09 2.03
C LEU A 10 12.67 -18.43 3.24
N LEU A 11 13.31 -18.45 4.41
CA LEU A 11 12.79 -17.76 5.60
C LEU A 11 12.65 -16.27 5.34
N ARG A 12 13.65 -15.65 4.70
CA ARG A 12 13.59 -14.23 4.34
C ARG A 12 12.44 -13.91 3.39
N ILE A 13 12.17 -14.77 2.40
CA ILE A 13 11.01 -14.61 1.50
C ILE A 13 9.69 -14.64 2.30
N LEU A 14 9.56 -15.55 3.26
CA LEU A 14 8.36 -15.64 4.10
C LEU A 14 8.18 -14.40 5.00
N GLU A 15 9.26 -13.88 5.57
CA GLU A 15 9.23 -12.63 6.35
C GLU A 15 8.79 -11.44 5.49
N ILE A 16 9.29 -11.35 4.27
CA ILE A 16 8.89 -10.32 3.31
C ILE A 16 7.40 -10.45 2.97
N GLU A 17 6.92 -11.67 2.69
CA GLU A 17 5.51 -11.93 2.41
C GLU A 17 4.60 -11.54 3.57
N LYS A 18 5.01 -11.86 4.80
CA LYS A 18 4.31 -11.42 6.01
C LYS A 18 4.28 -9.89 6.11
N SER A 19 5.43 -9.24 5.92
CA SER A 19 5.55 -7.79 6.01
C SER A 19 4.67 -7.05 4.99
N ILE A 20 4.59 -7.56 3.76
CA ILE A 20 3.68 -7.00 2.74
C ILE A 20 2.22 -7.15 3.18
N LYS A 21 1.82 -8.35 3.63
CA LYS A 21 0.45 -8.60 4.11
C LYS A 21 0.09 -7.72 5.31
N ASP A 22 1.00 -7.52 6.24
CA ASP A 22 0.77 -6.70 7.43
C ASP A 22 0.51 -5.22 7.03
N ILE A 23 1.23 -4.69 6.03
CA ILE A 23 0.97 -3.35 5.48
C ILE A 23 -0.40 -3.32 4.79
N GLU A 24 -0.66 -4.26 3.89
CA GLU A 24 -1.88 -4.31 3.09
C GLU A 24 -3.15 -4.51 3.93
N HIS A 25 -3.04 -5.20 5.06
CA HIS A 25 -4.14 -5.46 5.99
C HIS A 25 -4.17 -4.51 7.20
N SER A 26 -3.24 -3.56 7.29
CA SER A 26 -3.30 -2.55 8.35
C SER A 26 -4.59 -1.75 8.24
N LYS A 27 -5.24 -1.49 9.39
CA LYS A 27 -6.49 -0.72 9.46
C LYS A 27 -6.32 0.63 8.75
N GLU A 28 -5.20 1.31 9.01
CA GLU A 28 -4.87 2.60 8.43
C GLU A 28 -4.82 2.55 6.89
N TYR A 29 -4.06 1.60 6.32
CA TYR A 29 -3.93 1.46 4.88
C TYR A 29 -5.27 1.12 4.20
N LEU A 30 -6.07 0.25 4.82
CA LEU A 30 -7.40 -0.10 4.32
C LEU A 30 -8.36 1.08 4.37
N THR A 31 -8.37 1.85 5.46
CA THR A 31 -9.19 3.07 5.58
C THR A 31 -8.78 4.10 4.53
N MET A 32 -7.47 4.34 4.36
CA MET A 32 -6.96 5.25 3.35
C MET A 32 -7.33 4.82 1.93
N LYS A 33 -7.18 3.53 1.60
CA LYS A 33 -7.55 2.99 0.30
C LYS A 33 -9.05 3.12 0.00
N ARG A 34 -9.91 2.93 1.01
CA ARG A 34 -11.35 3.13 0.88
C ARG A 34 -11.70 4.61 0.69
N GLY A 35 -11.12 5.50 1.50
CA GLY A 35 -11.33 6.95 1.40
C GLY A 35 -10.92 7.47 0.03
N LEU A 36 -9.74 7.08 -0.45
CA LEU A 36 -9.26 7.45 -1.78
C LEU A 36 -10.20 6.98 -2.89
N LYS A 37 -10.65 5.71 -2.84
CA LYS A 37 -11.62 5.18 -3.81
C LYS A 37 -12.94 5.96 -3.80
N THR A 38 -13.43 6.34 -2.62
CA THR A 38 -14.64 7.15 -2.48
C THR A 38 -14.46 8.55 -3.09
N LEU A 39 -13.31 9.20 -2.86
CA LEU A 39 -13.01 10.52 -3.42
C LEU A 39 -12.82 10.48 -4.95
N GLU A 40 -12.14 9.47 -5.47
CA GLU A 40 -11.95 9.32 -6.93
C GLU A 40 -13.30 9.11 -7.65
N ASN A 41 -14.25 8.43 -7.01
CA ASN A 41 -15.63 8.30 -7.50
C ASN A 41 -16.46 9.58 -7.31
N ALA A 42 -16.06 10.47 -6.40
CA ALA A 42 -16.74 11.74 -6.11
C ALA A 42 -16.32 12.90 -7.04
N ARG A 43 -15.50 12.62 -8.07
CA ARG A 43 -15.08 13.55 -9.12
C ARG A 43 -16.15 13.89 -10.16
N SER A 44 -17.33 13.27 -10.06
CA SER A 44 -18.47 13.62 -10.91
C SER A 44 -19.78 13.71 -10.11
N GLY A 45 -20.69 14.54 -10.62
CA GLY A 45 -22.04 14.72 -10.06
C GLY A 45 -22.16 15.81 -9.00
N GLY A 46 -23.39 16.14 -8.62
CA GLY A 46 -23.68 17.10 -7.56
C GLY A 46 -23.70 16.47 -6.16
N GLY A 47 -23.57 17.30 -5.14
CA GLY A 47 -23.74 16.92 -3.74
C GLY A 47 -22.45 16.94 -2.92
N VAL A 48 -22.43 16.11 -1.89
CA VAL A 48 -21.38 16.08 -0.86
C VAL A 48 -20.79 14.68 -0.77
N VAL A 49 -19.53 14.60 -0.38
CA VAL A 49 -18.82 13.37 -0.03
C VAL A 49 -18.25 13.50 1.38
N ILE A 50 -18.39 12.44 2.16
CA ILE A 50 -17.85 12.33 3.51
C ILE A 50 -16.86 11.17 3.52
N VAL A 51 -15.65 11.43 3.97
CA VAL A 51 -14.58 10.41 4.13
C VAL A 51 -13.82 10.68 5.42
N ASN A 52 -13.02 9.72 5.88
CA ASN A 52 -12.09 9.97 6.97
C ASN A 52 -11.10 11.09 6.61
N SER A 53 -10.62 11.85 7.59
CA SER A 53 -9.56 12.81 7.32
C SER A 53 -8.25 12.07 7.04
N PRO A 54 -7.49 12.46 6.00
CA PRO A 54 -6.14 11.92 5.81
C PRO A 54 -5.21 12.31 6.97
N ASP A 55 -5.52 13.37 7.73
CA ASP A 55 -4.73 13.86 8.86
C ASP A 55 -5.06 13.20 10.20
N ASP A 56 -6.30 12.76 10.35
CA ASP A 56 -6.77 11.96 11.48
C ASP A 56 -7.83 10.98 10.99
N LEU A 57 -7.44 9.70 10.87
CA LEU A 57 -8.32 8.67 10.32
C LEU A 57 -9.50 8.32 11.24
N ASP A 58 -9.51 8.77 12.50
CA ASP A 58 -10.66 8.60 13.39
C ASP A 58 -11.69 9.73 13.22
N SER A 59 -11.32 10.84 12.57
CA SER A 59 -12.21 11.93 12.20
C SER A 59 -12.72 11.83 10.77
N THR A 60 -13.80 12.55 10.45
CA THR A 60 -14.34 12.67 9.09
C THR A 60 -14.31 14.10 8.58
N VAL A 61 -14.21 14.25 7.27
CA VAL A 61 -14.28 15.51 6.54
C VAL A 61 -15.41 15.44 5.51
N GLU A 62 -16.18 16.52 5.46
CA GLU A 62 -17.27 16.71 4.51
C GLU A 62 -16.83 17.70 3.42
N MET A 63 -16.97 17.31 2.16
CA MET A 63 -16.54 18.13 1.02
C MET A 63 -17.59 18.11 -0.07
N ARG A 64 -17.73 19.20 -0.81
CA ARG A 64 -18.57 19.23 -2.00
C ARG A 64 -17.94 18.37 -3.10
N LYS A 65 -18.73 17.56 -3.80
CA LYS A 65 -18.26 16.83 -4.99
C LYS A 65 -17.78 17.81 -6.07
N ASN A 66 -16.81 17.37 -6.89
CA ASN A 66 -16.19 18.18 -7.95
C ASN A 66 -15.58 19.50 -7.46
N SER A 67 -15.16 19.58 -6.20
CA SER A 67 -14.50 20.75 -5.64
C SER A 67 -12.98 20.59 -5.65
N ALA A 68 -12.28 21.71 -5.52
CA ALA A 68 -10.84 21.71 -5.29
C ALA A 68 -10.48 20.98 -3.98
N ASP A 69 -11.33 21.04 -2.96
CA ASP A 69 -11.13 20.38 -1.66
C ASP A 69 -11.02 18.85 -1.82
N VAL A 70 -11.82 18.26 -2.71
CA VAL A 70 -11.72 16.82 -3.04
C VAL A 70 -10.37 16.49 -3.68
N GLU A 71 -9.90 17.31 -4.62
CA GLU A 71 -8.60 17.10 -5.27
C GLU A 71 -7.42 17.27 -4.31
N GLU A 72 -7.50 18.24 -3.39
CA GLU A 72 -6.52 18.42 -2.33
C GLU A 72 -6.51 17.20 -1.38
N CYS A 73 -7.68 16.74 -0.97
CA CYS A 73 -7.82 15.58 -0.09
C CYS A 73 -7.29 14.30 -0.76
N ILE A 74 -7.59 14.08 -2.05
CA ILE A 74 -7.01 13.00 -2.86
C ILE A 74 -5.47 13.08 -2.85
N SER A 75 -4.91 14.27 -3.04
CA SER A 75 -3.47 14.49 -3.06
C SER A 75 -2.82 14.14 -1.71
N LYS A 76 -3.45 14.53 -0.59
CA LYS A 76 -3.01 14.16 0.76
C LYS A 76 -3.05 12.66 0.99
N TYR A 77 -4.14 11.99 0.60
CA TYR A 77 -4.23 10.52 0.66
C TYR A 77 -3.11 9.85 -0.14
N LYS A 78 -2.87 10.28 -1.39
CA LYS A 78 -1.82 9.74 -2.25
C LYS A 78 -0.43 9.93 -1.63
N ALA A 79 -0.14 11.11 -1.10
CA ALA A 79 1.13 11.41 -0.43
C ALA A 79 1.36 10.51 0.79
N LYS A 80 0.35 10.31 1.65
CA LYS A 80 0.49 9.41 2.82
C LYS A 80 0.61 7.94 2.44
N MET A 81 -0.09 7.52 1.38
CA MET A 81 0.00 6.15 0.87
C MET A 81 1.30 5.88 0.11
N GLN A 82 2.01 6.91 -0.35
CA GLN A 82 3.27 6.77 -1.08
C GLN A 82 4.32 6.01 -0.26
N ASN A 83 4.46 6.30 1.03
CA ASN A 83 5.39 5.60 1.92
C ASN A 83 5.11 4.08 1.96
N ASN A 84 3.83 3.71 2.05
CA ASN A 84 3.41 2.31 2.02
C ASN A 84 3.68 1.66 0.66
N ALA A 85 3.40 2.36 -0.44
CA ALA A 85 3.68 1.90 -1.79
C ALA A 85 5.18 1.68 -2.04
N GLU A 86 6.03 2.60 -1.60
CA GLU A 86 7.49 2.48 -1.70
C GLU A 86 8.01 1.30 -0.88
N LYS A 87 7.48 1.10 0.34
CA LYS A 87 7.86 -0.03 1.19
C LYS A 87 7.46 -1.36 0.56
N ILE A 88 6.24 -1.48 0.06
CA ILE A 88 5.76 -2.68 -0.66
C ILE A 88 6.61 -2.93 -1.89
N ASN A 89 6.95 -1.89 -2.67
CA ASN A 89 7.78 -2.04 -3.87
C ASN A 89 9.18 -2.56 -3.53
N LYS A 90 9.87 -1.97 -2.54
CA LYS A 90 11.19 -2.42 -2.07
C LYS A 90 11.17 -3.89 -1.65
N LEU A 91 10.18 -4.27 -0.83
CA LEU A 91 9.98 -5.65 -0.38
C LEU A 91 9.72 -6.60 -1.56
N THR A 92 8.91 -6.18 -2.53
CA THR A 92 8.60 -6.97 -3.73
C THR A 92 9.83 -7.20 -4.60
N LEU A 93 10.66 -6.18 -4.78
CA LEU A 93 11.93 -6.28 -5.52
C LEU A 93 12.93 -7.20 -4.81
N GLU A 94 13.06 -7.07 -3.49
CA GLU A 94 13.91 -7.96 -2.67
C GLU A 94 13.47 -9.42 -2.82
N LYS A 95 12.17 -9.69 -2.66
CA LYS A 95 11.59 -11.02 -2.85
C LYS A 95 11.84 -11.58 -4.26
N ALA A 96 11.70 -10.75 -5.29
CA ALA A 96 11.98 -11.15 -6.66
C ALA A 96 13.47 -11.49 -6.88
N SER A 97 14.39 -10.76 -6.24
CA SER A 97 15.83 -11.09 -6.26
C SER A 97 16.10 -12.44 -5.60
N LEU A 98 15.60 -12.65 -4.38
CA LEU A 98 15.79 -13.89 -3.62
C LEU A 98 15.21 -15.12 -4.34
N ARG A 99 14.06 -14.96 -5.01
CA ARG A 99 13.49 -16.03 -5.86
C ARG A 99 14.38 -16.36 -7.05
N ARG A 100 14.96 -15.36 -7.72
CA ARG A 100 15.91 -15.60 -8.83
C ARG A 100 17.18 -16.30 -8.35
N GLU A 101 17.70 -15.93 -7.20
CA GLU A 101 18.86 -16.61 -6.59
C GLU A 101 18.58 -18.09 -6.32
N LEU A 102 17.39 -18.42 -5.78
CA LEU A 102 16.99 -19.81 -5.57
C LEU A 102 16.88 -20.60 -6.88
N LEU A 103 16.29 -20.01 -7.92
CA LEU A 103 16.07 -20.68 -9.21
C LEU A 103 17.36 -20.83 -10.02
N ASN A 104 18.25 -19.84 -10.00
CA ASN A 104 19.54 -19.89 -10.70
C ASN A 104 20.49 -20.94 -10.12
N VAL A 105 20.30 -21.31 -8.85
CA VAL A 105 21.05 -22.42 -8.22
C VAL A 105 20.50 -23.78 -8.62
N GLN A 106 19.24 -23.89 -9.06
CA GLN A 106 18.65 -25.17 -9.45
C GLN A 106 19.01 -25.60 -10.89
N ASN A 107 19.52 -24.68 -11.72
CA ASN A 107 19.88 -24.91 -13.13
C ASN A 107 21.40 -25.03 -13.36
N ARG A 108 22.18 -25.25 -12.30
CA ARG A 108 23.62 -25.56 -12.33
C ARG A 108 23.87 -26.87 -11.60
#